data_AF-K9U9Y5-F1
#
_entry.id   AF-K9U9Y5-F1
#
_cell.length_a   1.000
_cell.length_b   1.000
_cell.length_c   1.000
_cell.angle_alpha   90.00
_cell.angle_beta   90.00
_cell.angle_gamma   90.00
#
_symmetry.space_group_name_H-M   'P 1'
#
loop_
_entity.id
_entity.type
_entity.pdbx_description
1 polymer ?
#
loop_
_entity_poly.entity_id
_entity_poly.type
_entity_poly.pdbx_seq_one_letter_code
_entity_poly.pdbx_strand_id
1 'polypeptide(L)'
;MATNTQLVNSIIELIESLPQAEQNLLTQRLFFDSAVTTQLSGEEKATENLNYPSVREIANLAQMGGSFDFLENEPDLYTIEDGEPVS
;
A
#
# COMPACT_ATOMS: atom_id res chain seq x y z
N MET A 1 -25.82 -6.95 -11.38
CA MET A 1 -24.42 -7.06 -11.86
C MET A 1 -24.05 -8.53 -11.78
N ALA A 2 -23.71 -9.16 -12.90
CA ALA A 2 -23.28 -10.56 -12.88
C ALA A 2 -21.82 -10.61 -12.40
N THR A 3 -21.56 -11.33 -11.31
CA THR A 3 -20.19 -11.57 -10.83
C THR A 3 -19.50 -12.58 -11.73
N ASN A 4 -18.22 -12.34 -12.05
CA ASN A 4 -17.42 -13.27 -12.83
C ASN A 4 -16.96 -14.43 -11.91
N THR A 5 -17.87 -15.36 -11.63
CA THR A 5 -17.64 -16.49 -10.72
C THR A 5 -16.57 -17.45 -11.22
N GLN A 6 -16.40 -17.58 -12.54
CA GLN A 6 -15.35 -18.40 -13.15
C GLN A 6 -13.96 -17.87 -12.78
N LEU A 7 -13.74 -16.57 -12.92
CA LEU A 7 -12.48 -15.93 -12.55
C LEU A 7 -12.18 -16.08 -11.06
N VAL A 8 -13.19 -15.88 -10.20
CA VAL A 8 -13.05 -16.03 -8.75
C VAL A 8 -12.62 -17.46 -8.39
N ASN A 9 -13.26 -18.47 -8.98
CA ASN A 9 -12.93 -19.88 -8.71
C ASN A 9 -11.50 -20.22 -9.16
N SER A 10 -11.06 -19.76 -10.34
CA SER A 10 -9.69 -19.99 -10.81
C SER A 10 -8.63 -19.34 -9.91
N ILE A 11 -8.93 -18.19 -9.30
CA ILE A 11 -8.04 -17.54 -8.34
C ILE A 11 -7.94 -18.36 -7.05
N ILE A 12 -9.07 -18.87 -6.55
CA ILE A 12 -9.08 -19.71 -5.34
C ILE A 12 -8.25 -20.98 -5.56
N GLU A 13 -8.47 -21.68 -6.67
CA GLU A 13 -7.72 -22.89 -7.02
C GLU A 13 -6.21 -22.63 -7.14
N LEU A 14 -5.82 -21.51 -7.75
CA LEU A 14 -4.42 -21.12 -7.84
C LEU A 14 -3.81 -20.91 -6.45
N ILE A 15 -4.51 -20.23 -5.54
CA ILE A 15 -4.04 -19.95 -4.18
C ILE A 15 -3.86 -21.24 -3.39
N GLU A 16 -4.81 -22.18 -3.49
CA GLU A 16 -4.76 -23.46 -2.80
C GLU A 16 -3.62 -24.36 -3.34
N SER A 17 -3.22 -24.18 -4.60
CA SER A 17 -2.10 -24.93 -5.20
C SER A 17 -0.71 -24.47 -4.71
N LEU A 18 -0.61 -23.31 -4.05
CA LEU A 18 0.67 -22.76 -3.59
C LEU A 18 1.18 -23.48 -2.33
N PRO A 19 2.49 -23.58 -2.11
CA PRO A 19 3.07 -24.03 -0.84
C PRO A 19 2.62 -23.17 0.35
N GLN A 20 2.58 -23.76 1.56
CA GLN A 20 2.15 -23.06 2.78
C GLN A 20 2.90 -21.74 3.04
N ALA A 21 4.20 -21.69 2.73
CA ALA A 21 5.00 -20.48 2.87
C ALA A 21 4.53 -19.35 1.92
N GLU A 22 4.16 -19.70 0.69
CA GLU A 22 3.66 -18.77 -0.32
C GLU A 22 2.22 -18.33 -0.01
N GLN A 23 1.37 -19.23 0.48
CA GLN A 23 0.05 -18.89 0.99
C GLN A 23 0.13 -17.92 2.19
N ASN A 24 1.07 -18.16 3.10
CA ASN A 24 1.30 -17.27 4.25
C ASN A 24 1.80 -15.90 3.81
N LEU A 25 2.67 -15.83 2.80
CA LEU A 25 3.12 -14.56 2.21
C LEU A 25 1.99 -13.83 1.51
N LEU A 26 1.16 -14.53 0.74
CA LEU A 26 0.01 -13.98 0.04
C LEU A 26 -1.03 -13.43 1.03
N THR A 27 -1.33 -14.20 2.08
CA THR A 27 -2.22 -13.78 3.18
C THR A 27 -1.67 -12.54 3.86
N GLN A 28 -0.37 -12.49 4.15
CA GLN A 28 0.24 -11.30 4.72
C GLN A 28 0.04 -10.08 3.82
N ARG A 29 0.28 -10.19 2.51
CA ARG A 29 0.08 -9.05 1.59
C ARG A 29 -1.39 -8.64 1.46
N LEU A 30 -2.32 -9.59 1.31
CA LEU A 30 -3.75 -9.30 1.15
C LEU A 30 -4.39 -8.69 2.41
N PHE A 31 -3.99 -9.15 3.60
CA PHE A 31 -4.61 -8.74 4.87
C PHE A 31 -3.84 -7.65 5.64
N PHE A 32 -2.52 -7.50 5.46
CA PHE A 32 -1.78 -6.38 6.06
C PHE A 32 -1.87 -5.10 5.22
N ASP A 33 -1.95 -5.19 3.88
CA ASP A 33 -2.10 -3.98 3.05
C ASP A 33 -3.51 -3.35 3.18
N SER A 34 -4.51 -4.13 3.63
CA SER A 34 -5.88 -3.65 3.88
C SER A 34 -6.09 -3.02 5.26
N ALA A 35 -5.12 -3.11 6.17
CA ALA A 35 -5.18 -2.45 7.48
C ALA A 35 -4.99 -0.92 7.41
N VAL A 36 -4.60 -0.37 6.26
CA VAL A 36 -4.37 1.07 6.07
C VAL A 36 -5.67 1.88 5.88
N THR A 37 -6.84 1.26 5.62
CA THR A 37 -8.03 2.02 5.20
C THR A 37 -9.22 2.08 6.14
N THR A 38 -9.18 1.51 7.35
CA THR A 38 -10.37 1.53 8.21
C THR A 38 -10.11 2.23 9.53
N GLN A 39 -10.18 3.56 9.48
CA GLN A 39 -10.57 4.34 10.64
C GLN A 39 -12.03 3.99 10.99
N LEU A 40 -12.20 3.39 12.18
CA LEU A 40 -13.30 3.61 13.12
C LEU A 40 -14.70 3.05 12.75
N SER A 41 -14.97 1.81 13.18
CA SER A 41 -16.19 1.53 13.95
C SER A 41 -16.09 0.18 14.69
N GLY A 42 -15.98 0.25 16.01
CA GLY A 42 -16.46 -0.72 17.00
C GLY A 42 -16.14 -2.20 16.80
N GLU A 43 -15.19 -2.73 17.55
CA GLU A 43 -15.44 -3.51 18.78
C GLU A 43 -14.15 -4.26 19.16
N GLU A 44 -13.82 -4.13 20.44
CA GLU A 44 -12.57 -4.56 21.05
C GLU A 44 -12.35 -6.07 20.94
N LYS A 45 -11.21 -6.49 20.40
CA LYS A 45 -10.49 -7.63 20.97
C LYS A 45 -8.99 -7.45 20.87
N ALA A 46 -8.39 -7.35 22.05
CA ALA A 46 -6.97 -7.24 22.32
C ALA A 46 -6.10 -8.05 21.35
N THR A 47 -5.44 -7.36 20.43
CA THR A 47 -4.17 -7.78 19.84
C THR A 47 -3.30 -6.53 19.76
N GLU A 48 -2.01 -6.74 20.03
CA GLU A 48 -1.00 -5.77 20.43
C GLU A 48 -1.16 -4.35 19.85
N ASN A 49 -1.02 -3.35 20.72
CA ASN A 49 -0.93 -1.94 20.35
C ASN A 49 0.28 -1.76 19.43
N LEU A 50 0.07 -2.01 18.13
CA LEU A 50 0.93 -1.53 17.07
C LEU A 50 0.73 -0.03 17.05
N ASN A 51 1.53 0.66 17.88
CA ASN A 51 1.62 2.11 17.96
C ASN A 51 2.16 2.63 16.63
N TYR A 52 1.30 2.62 15.62
CA TYR A 52 1.62 3.13 14.30
C TYR A 52 1.70 4.66 14.44
N PRO A 53 2.82 5.28 14.02
CA PRO A 53 2.95 6.71 14.11
C PRO A 53 1.79 7.37 13.35
N SER A 54 1.22 8.41 13.94
CA SER A 54 0.20 9.21 13.28
C SER A 54 0.75 9.78 11.97
N VAL A 55 -0.13 10.11 11.02
CA VAL A 55 0.25 10.78 9.77
C VAL A 55 1.09 12.03 10.03
N ARG A 56 0.80 12.76 11.12
CA ARG A 56 1.60 13.93 11.54
C ARG A 56 3.00 13.55 11.97
N GLU A 57 3.17 12.48 12.74
CA GLU A 57 4.49 12.00 13.15
C GLU A 57 5.30 11.48 11.96
N ILE A 58 4.66 10.75 11.03
CA ILE A 58 5.31 10.29 9.79
C ILE A 58 5.74 11.49 8.94
N ALA A 59 4.86 12.47 8.74
CA ALA A 59 5.19 13.68 7.98
C ALA A 59 6.34 14.46 8.63
N ASN A 60 6.33 14.62 9.95
CA ASN A 60 7.42 15.27 10.69
C ASN A 60 8.73 14.50 10.56
N LEU A 61 8.70 13.16 10.68
CA LEU A 61 9.90 12.32 10.51
C LEU A 61 10.45 12.39 9.08
N ALA A 62 9.59 12.37 8.06
CA ALA A 62 9.99 12.50 6.67
C ALA A 62 10.62 13.88 6.39
N GLN A 63 10.04 14.95 6.96
CA GLN A 63 10.57 16.31 6.87
C GLN A 63 11.91 16.46 7.62
N MET A 64 12.04 15.90 8.82
CA MET A 64 13.25 15.97 9.63
C MET A 64 14.38 15.10 9.05
N GLY A 65 14.04 13.98 8.43
CA GLY A 65 14.98 13.02 7.86
C GLY A 65 15.42 13.34 6.43
N GLY A 66 14.94 14.44 5.84
CA GLY A 66 15.29 14.82 4.46
C GLY A 66 14.75 13.85 3.41
N SER A 67 13.66 13.12 3.72
CA SER A 67 13.09 12.13 2.79
C SER A 67 12.56 12.75 1.49
N PHE A 68 12.41 14.08 1.46
CA PHE A 68 11.97 14.86 0.32
C PHE A 68 13.09 15.67 -0.34
N ASP A 69 14.34 15.56 0.12
CA ASP A 69 15.49 16.31 -0.43
C ASP A 69 15.76 15.94 -1.90
N PHE A 70 15.28 14.78 -2.35
CA PHE A 70 15.35 14.39 -3.77
C PHE A 70 14.51 15.31 -4.67
N LEU A 71 13.46 15.95 -4.14
CA LEU A 71 12.62 16.89 -4.90
C LEU A 71 13.36 18.19 -5.22
N GLU A 72 14.35 18.57 -4.40
CA GLU A 72 15.15 19.78 -4.62
C GLU A 72 16.01 19.70 -5.89
N ASN A 73 16.31 18.48 -6.35
CA ASN A 73 17.09 18.23 -7.55
C ASN A 73 16.30 17.40 -8.57
N GLU A 74 14.96 17.45 -8.51
CA GLU A 74 14.13 16.77 -9.49
C GLU A 74 14.39 17.42 -10.86
N PRO A 75 14.83 16.66 -11.87
CA PRO A 75 14.95 17.20 -13.22
C PRO A 75 13.56 17.55 -13.71
N ASP A 76 13.43 18.69 -14.39
CA ASP A 76 12.21 18.97 -15.13
C ASP A 76 11.92 17.77 -16.04
N LEU A 77 10.69 17.26 -16.02
CA LEU A 77 10.28 16.19 -16.93
C LEU A 77 9.69 16.78 -18.21
N TYR A 78 9.19 18.01 -18.13
CA TYR A 78 8.55 18.72 -19.22
C TYR A 78 8.99 20.17 -19.24
N THR A 79 9.10 20.71 -20.44
CA THR A 79 9.29 22.13 -20.68
C THR A 79 8.06 22.92 -20.24
N ILE A 80 8.27 24.08 -19.62
CA ILE A 80 7.16 24.94 -19.15
C ILE A 80 6.49 25.69 -20.32
N GLU A 81 7.20 25.83 -21.45
CA GLU A 81 6.74 26.61 -22.61
C GLU A 81 5.73 25.84 -23.47
N ASP A 82 6.02 24.59 -23.81
CA ASP A 82 5.22 23.75 -24.70
C ASP A 82 4.72 22.44 -24.06
N GLY A 83 5.16 22.10 -22.83
CA GLY A 83 4.69 20.91 -22.12
C GLY A 83 5.21 19.60 -22.70
N GLU A 84 6.26 19.67 -23.51
CA GLU A 84 6.90 18.51 -24.14
C GLU A 84 8.00 17.96 -23.24
N PRO A 85 8.32 16.65 -23.31
CA PRO A 85 9.34 16.06 -22.47
C PRO A 85 10.71 16.67 -22.76
N VAL A 86 11.48 16.98 -21.72
CA VAL A 86 12.90 17.37 -21.94
C VAL A 86 13.69 16.11 -22.33
N SER A 87 14.28 16.15 -23.52
CA SER A 87 14.95 15.00 -24.16
C SER A 87 16.46 15.02 -24.03
#